data_AF-A0A381ZX96-F1
#
_entry.id   AF-A0A381ZX96-F1
#
_cell.length_a   1.000
_cell.length_b   1.000
_cell.length_c   1.000
_cell.angle_alpha   90.00
_cell.angle_beta   90.00
_cell.angle_gamma   90.00
#
_symmetry.space_group_name_H-M   'P 1'
#
loop_
_entity.id
_entity.type
_entity.pdbx_description
1 polymer ?
#
loop_
_entity_poly.entity_id
_entity_poly.type
_entity_poly.pdbx_seq_one_letter_code
_entity_poly.pdbx_strand_id
1 'polypeptide(L)'
;MAGVARGKMLPAEKFLEQSTMRLPESVFTQTVTGEFLNEPVINPADRDILVKPDLNTLRQLPWAKDPAATVINDCYYEDGSAVDISPRQVLKNVLNAYEVLNMVPIVAPELEFYLVKRNTDPSLPLEPPIGRSGRQET
;
A
#
# COMPACT_ATOMS: atom_id res chain seq x y z
N MET A 1 0.80 -7.07 -10.30
CA MET A 1 0.32 -6.43 -9.06
C MET A 1 -0.36 -5.10 -9.38
N ALA A 2 -1.42 -4.73 -8.65
CA ALA A 2 -2.26 -3.57 -8.95
C ALA A 2 -1.84 -2.25 -8.26
N GLY A 3 -0.80 -2.24 -7.42
CA GLY A 3 -0.35 -1.03 -6.71
C GLY A 3 -1.29 -0.52 -5.60
N VAL A 4 -2.34 -1.28 -5.26
CA VAL A 4 -3.31 -0.93 -4.22
C VAL A 4 -2.80 -1.37 -2.85
N ALA A 5 -2.79 -0.45 -1.88
CA ALA A 5 -2.47 -0.77 -0.49
C ALA A 5 -3.56 -1.68 0.12
N ARG A 6 -3.14 -2.81 0.70
CA ARG A 6 -4.01 -3.79 1.37
C ARG A 6 -3.50 -4.04 2.79
N GLY A 7 -4.39 -4.31 3.73
CA GLY A 7 -4.02 -4.54 5.11
C GLY A 7 -5.22 -4.85 6.01
N LYS A 8 -4.97 -4.81 7.32
CA LYS A 8 -5.98 -4.98 8.37
C LYS A 8 -6.04 -3.74 9.23
N MET A 9 -7.24 -3.41 9.70
CA MET A 9 -7.46 -2.44 10.77
C MET A 9 -7.66 -3.21 12.08
N LEU A 10 -7.02 -2.74 13.15
CA LEU A 10 -7.02 -3.43 14.44
C LEU A 10 -7.00 -2.41 15.59
N PRO A 11 -7.60 -2.75 16.75
CA PRO A 11 -7.46 -1.96 17.96
C PRO A 11 -5.98 -1.82 18.37
N ALA A 12 -5.63 -0.65 18.92
CA ALA A 12 -4.26 -0.35 19.32
C ALA A 12 -3.71 -1.34 20.37
N GLU A 13 -4.53 -1.71 21.36
CA GLU A 13 -4.15 -2.69 22.39
C GLU A 13 -3.73 -4.03 21.77
N LYS A 14 -4.51 -4.53 20.81
CA LYS A 14 -4.20 -5.77 20.09
C LYS A 14 -2.92 -5.66 19.26
N PHE A 15 -2.67 -4.51 18.65
CA PHE A 15 -1.42 -4.26 17.92
C PHE A 15 -0.19 -4.29 18.84
N LEU A 16 -0.33 -3.75 20.06
CA LEU A 16 0.75 -3.74 21.05
C LEU A 16 1.02 -5.14 21.63
N GLU A 17 -0.01 -5.95 21.81
CA GLU A 17 0.12 -7.34 22.28
C GLU A 17 0.70 -8.25 21.18
N GLN A 18 0.20 -8.13 19.95
CA GLN A 18 0.58 -8.96 18.82
C GLN A 18 0.65 -8.13 17.54
N SER A 19 1.84 -7.59 17.28
CA SER A 19 2.09 -6.72 16.14
C SER A 19 2.23 -7.47 14.81
N THR A 20 2.64 -8.75 14.85
CA THR A 20 2.72 -9.62 13.67
C THR A 20 1.36 -10.23 13.36
N MET A 21 0.89 -10.04 12.12
CA MET A 21 -0.40 -10.55 11.66
C MET A 21 -0.22 -11.50 10.48
N ARG A 22 -1.32 -12.15 10.09
CA ARG A 22 -1.39 -13.00 8.89
C ARG A 22 -2.24 -12.36 7.80
N LEU A 23 -1.86 -12.53 6.55
CA LEU A 23 -2.66 -12.26 5.35
C LEU A 23 -2.55 -13.46 4.41
N PRO A 24 -3.53 -13.70 3.53
CA PRO A 24 -3.35 -14.68 2.46
C PRO A 24 -2.34 -14.15 1.43
N GLU A 25 -1.53 -15.04 0.83
CA GLU A 25 -0.56 -14.67 -0.21
C GLU A 25 -1.24 -14.04 -1.45
N SER A 26 -2.49 -14.43 -1.73
CA SER A 26 -3.34 -13.92 -2.82
C SER A 26 -3.60 -12.41 -2.80
N VAL A 27 -3.30 -11.70 -1.70
CA VAL A 27 -3.34 -10.22 -1.68
C VAL A 27 -2.46 -9.60 -2.77
N PHE A 28 -1.39 -10.28 -3.19
CA PHE A 28 -0.49 -9.84 -4.25
C PHE A 28 -1.01 -10.13 -5.66
N THR A 29 -1.93 -11.08 -5.82
CA THR A 29 -2.47 -11.46 -7.14
C THR A 29 -3.79 -10.77 -7.45
N GLN A 30 -4.38 -10.05 -6.50
CA GLN A 30 -5.64 -9.36 -6.74
C GLN A 30 -5.48 -8.15 -7.68
N THR A 31 -6.26 -8.15 -8.76
CA THR A 31 -6.29 -7.14 -9.83
C THR A 31 -7.04 -5.87 -9.40
N VAL A 32 -7.04 -4.85 -10.28
CA VAL A 32 -7.79 -3.61 -10.08
C VAL A 32 -9.31 -3.81 -10.11
N THR A 33 -9.79 -4.86 -10.79
CA THR A 33 -11.22 -5.23 -10.85
C THR A 33 -11.65 -6.08 -9.65
N GLY A 34 -10.70 -6.45 -8.77
CA GLY A 34 -10.96 -7.29 -7.59
C GLY A 34 -10.86 -8.80 -7.86
N GLU A 35 -10.64 -9.20 -9.12
CA GLU A 35 -10.35 -10.58 -9.51
C GLU A 35 -8.94 -11.00 -9.08
N PHE A 36 -8.61 -12.29 -9.20
CA PHE A 36 -7.29 -12.83 -8.91
C PHE A 36 -6.64 -13.36 -10.18
N LEU A 37 -5.32 -13.27 -10.26
CA LEU A 37 -4.57 -13.91 -11.36
C LEU A 37 -4.71 -15.44 -11.27
N ASN A 38 -4.92 -16.08 -12.42
CA ASN A 38 -4.93 -17.54 -12.56
C ASN A 38 -3.54 -18.14 -12.84
N GLU A 39 -2.51 -17.29 -12.96
CA GLU A 39 -1.13 -17.70 -13.20
C GLU A 39 -0.48 -18.21 -11.90
N PRO A 40 0.45 -19.19 -11.97
CA PRO A 40 1.10 -19.80 -10.80
C PRO A 40 2.23 -18.91 -10.24
N VAL A 41 1.90 -17.67 -9.87
CA VAL A 41 2.84 -16.69 -9.30
C VAL A 41 2.92 -16.74 -7.77
N ILE A 42 2.01 -17.48 -7.14
CA ILE A 42 1.97 -17.74 -5.69
C ILE A 42 1.80 -19.24 -5.47
N ASN A 43 1.91 -19.70 -4.21
CA ASN A 43 1.62 -21.08 -3.89
C ASN A 43 0.13 -21.40 -4.22
N PRO A 44 -0.18 -22.49 -4.96
CA PRO A 44 -1.56 -22.85 -5.30
C PRO A 44 -2.47 -23.09 -4.08
N ALA A 45 -1.89 -23.36 -2.91
CA ALA A 45 -2.63 -23.51 -1.66
C ALA A 45 -3.05 -22.18 -1.01
N ASP A 46 -2.67 -21.03 -1.58
CA ASP A 46 -2.87 -19.68 -1.01
C ASP A 46 -2.49 -19.62 0.47
N ARG A 47 -1.21 -19.93 0.74
CA ARG A 47 -0.69 -20.00 2.11
C ARG A 47 -0.75 -18.64 2.79
N ASP A 48 -0.91 -18.66 4.11
CA ASP A 48 -0.75 -17.45 4.91
C ASP A 48 0.70 -16.94 4.85
N ILE A 49 0.84 -15.62 4.77
CA ILE A 49 2.08 -14.88 4.98
C ILE A 49 2.00 -14.13 6.31
N LEU A 50 3.15 -13.93 6.93
CA LEU A 50 3.32 -13.08 8.10
C LEU A 50 3.60 -11.65 7.65
N VAL A 51 2.86 -10.68 8.18
CA VAL A 51 3.12 -9.26 8.00
C VAL A 51 3.67 -8.67 9.30
N LYS A 52 4.86 -8.08 9.20
CA LYS A 52 5.58 -7.47 10.33
C LYS A 52 5.69 -5.96 10.14
N PRO A 53 5.28 -5.14 11.11
CA PRO A 53 5.26 -3.69 10.95
C PRO A 53 6.66 -3.08 10.99
N ASP A 54 6.93 -2.14 10.09
CA ASP A 54 8.08 -1.25 10.17
C ASP A 54 7.67 0.06 10.86
N LEU A 55 8.00 0.17 12.15
CA LEU A 55 7.60 1.30 12.99
C LEU A 55 8.17 2.65 12.51
N ASN A 56 9.22 2.67 11.69
CA ASN A 56 9.72 3.92 11.10
C ASN A 56 8.71 4.56 10.13
N THR A 57 7.78 3.75 9.60
CA THR A 57 6.72 4.18 8.70
C THR A 57 5.41 4.55 9.42
N LEU A 58 5.37 4.48 10.76
CA LEU A 58 4.18 4.82 11.53
C LEU A 58 3.77 6.28 11.29
N ARG A 59 2.52 6.51 10.88
CA ARG A 59 1.95 7.84 10.67
C ARG A 59 0.55 7.93 11.25
N GLN A 60 0.24 9.01 11.97
CA GLN A 60 -1.13 9.30 12.41
C GLN A 60 -2.01 9.63 11.20
N LEU A 61 -3.30 9.32 11.28
CA LEU A 61 -4.30 9.65 10.26
C LEU A 61 -5.05 10.92 10.69
N PRO A 62 -4.65 12.13 10.21
CA PRO A 62 -5.19 13.39 10.73
C PRO A 62 -6.67 13.63 10.38
N TRP A 63 -7.20 12.89 9.40
CA TRP A 63 -8.60 12.95 8.99
C TRP A 63 -9.48 11.88 9.65
N ALA A 64 -8.92 10.98 10.44
CA ALA A 64 -9.71 9.94 11.10
C ALA A 64 -10.56 10.54 12.22
N LYS A 65 -11.83 10.10 12.33
CA LYS A 65 -12.76 10.54 13.38
C LYS A 65 -12.27 10.12 14.77
N ASP A 66 -11.87 8.86 14.90
CA ASP A 66 -11.25 8.31 16.09
C ASP A 66 -9.72 8.27 15.90
N PRO A 67 -8.90 8.48 16.96
CA PRO A 67 -7.45 8.44 16.85
C PRO A 67 -6.94 7.14 16.21
N ALA A 68 -6.33 7.27 15.03
CA ALA A 68 -5.83 6.14 14.27
C ALA A 68 -4.45 6.43 13.66
N ALA A 69 -3.71 5.37 13.39
CA ALA A 69 -2.42 5.42 12.72
C ALA A 69 -2.31 4.31 11.67
N THR A 70 -1.44 4.51 10.69
CA THR A 70 -1.06 3.52 9.69
C THR A 70 0.41 3.16 9.83
N VAL A 71 0.75 1.92 9.50
CA VAL A 71 2.11 1.39 9.50
C VAL A 71 2.27 0.46 8.29
N ILE A 72 3.35 0.61 7.55
CA ILE A 72 3.70 -0.26 6.42
C ILE A 72 4.34 -1.52 6.98
N ASN A 73 4.03 -2.67 6.37
CA ASN A 73 4.50 -3.96 6.82
C ASN A 73 5.43 -4.60 5.77
N ASP A 74 6.44 -5.32 6.26
CA ASP A 74 7.21 -6.29 5.49
C ASP A 74 6.58 -7.67 5.57
N CYS A 75 6.67 -8.44 4.49
CA CYS A 75 5.98 -9.72 4.34
C CYS A 75 6.98 -10.87 4.37
N TYR A 76 6.68 -11.91 5.15
CA TYR A 76 7.52 -13.09 5.34
C TYR A 76 6.68 -14.37 5.22
N TYR A 77 7.27 -15.44 4.72
CA TYR A 77 6.72 -16.77 4.82
C TYR A 77 6.88 -17.34 6.24
N GLU A 78 6.17 -18.43 6.55
CA GLU A 78 6.24 -19.05 7.90
C GLU A 78 7.64 -19.56 8.25
N ASP A 79 8.47 -19.91 7.26
CA ASP A 79 9.87 -20.30 7.44
C ASP A 79 10.81 -19.11 7.72
N GLY A 80 10.28 -17.89 7.73
CA GLY A 80 11.02 -16.65 7.97
C GLY A 80 11.67 -16.04 6.74
N SER A 81 11.61 -16.68 5.57
CA SER A 81 12.07 -16.09 4.32
C SER A 81 11.16 -14.93 3.91
N ALA A 82 11.71 -13.93 3.22
CA ALA A 82 10.92 -12.80 2.75
C ALA A 82 9.99 -13.22 1.61
N VAL A 83 8.79 -12.63 1.55
CA VAL A 83 7.93 -12.77 0.37
C VAL A 83 8.55 -11.96 -0.76
N ASP A 84 9.15 -12.67 -1.71
CA ASP A 84 9.97 -12.13 -2.79
C ASP A 84 9.18 -11.26 -3.77
N ILE A 85 7.92 -11.61 -4.04
CA ILE A 85 7.02 -10.81 -4.89
C ILE A 85 6.48 -9.55 -4.20
N SER A 86 6.70 -9.37 -2.89
CA SER A 86 6.20 -8.19 -2.19
C SER A 86 6.94 -6.93 -2.66
N PRO A 87 6.25 -5.83 -3.03
CA PRO A 87 6.90 -4.66 -3.64
C PRO A 87 8.01 -4.05 -2.78
N ARG A 88 7.83 -4.09 -1.45
CA ARG A 88 8.81 -3.56 -0.52
C ARG A 88 10.05 -4.45 -0.43
N GLN A 89 9.91 -5.76 -0.58
CA GLN A 89 11.05 -6.67 -0.70
C GLN A 89 11.78 -6.48 -2.04
N VAL A 90 11.05 -6.31 -3.13
CA VAL A 90 11.64 -5.97 -4.44
C VAL A 90 12.46 -4.69 -4.34
N LEU A 91 11.92 -3.64 -3.72
CA LEU A 91 12.65 -2.38 -3.49
C LEU A 91 13.91 -2.60 -2.65
N LYS A 92 13.83 -3.36 -1.55
CA LYS A 92 15.02 -3.69 -0.73
C LYS A 92 16.10 -4.40 -1.53
N ASN A 93 15.72 -5.33 -2.41
CA ASN A 93 16.68 -6.02 -3.28
C ASN A 93 17.38 -5.03 -4.24
N VAL A 94 16.65 -4.06 -4.80
CA VAL A 94 17.21 -2.99 -5.64
C VAL A 94 18.14 -2.08 -4.83
N LEU A 95 17.76 -1.69 -3.61
CA LEU A 95 18.60 -0.87 -2.73
C LEU A 95 19.90 -1.58 -2.35
N ASN A 96 19.85 -2.87 -2.04
CA ASN A 96 21.04 -3.68 -1.76
C ASN A 96 21.99 -3.73 -2.97
N ALA A 97 21.45 -3.75 -4.19
CA ALA A 97 22.28 -3.71 -5.41
C ALA A 97 23.02 -2.37 -5.55
N TYR A 98 22.39 -1.25 -5.19
CA TYR A 98 23.08 0.05 -5.13
C TYR A 98 24.14 0.09 -4.02
N GLU A 99 23.87 -0.52 -2.86
CA GLU A 99 24.82 -0.58 -1.75
C GLU A 99 26.11 -1.33 -2.12
N VAL A 100 26.00 -2.45 -2.85
CA VAL A 100 27.17 -3.18 -3.39
C VAL A 100 28.05 -2.30 -4.29
N LEU A 101 27.45 -1.32 -4.97
CA LEU A 101 28.15 -0.35 -5.81
C LEU A 101 28.64 0.88 -5.03
N ASN A 102 28.46 0.91 -3.70
CA ASN A 102 28.70 2.08 -2.84
C ASN A 102 27.93 3.32 -3.32
N MET A 103 26.70 3.13 -3.83
CA MET A 103 25.83 4.19 -4.33
C MET A 103 24.62 4.38 -3.43
N VAL A 104 24.15 5.62 -3.30
CA VAL A 104 22.90 5.96 -2.61
C VAL A 104 21.91 6.53 -3.63
N PRO A 105 20.87 5.78 -4.02
CA PRO A 105 19.88 6.27 -4.98
C PRO A 105 18.98 7.33 -4.31
N ILE A 106 18.83 8.48 -4.98
CA ILE A 106 17.93 9.56 -4.56
C ILE A 106 16.83 9.69 -5.61
N VAL A 107 15.57 9.64 -5.17
CA VAL A 107 14.39 9.76 -6.05
C VAL A 107 13.45 10.83 -5.51
N ALA A 108 12.80 11.54 -6.44
CA ALA A 108 11.76 12.53 -6.14
C ALA A 108 10.57 12.28 -7.07
N PRO A 109 9.67 11.34 -6.72
CA PRO A 109 8.47 11.10 -7.51
C PRO A 109 7.53 12.30 -7.40
N GLU A 110 7.05 12.78 -8.55
CA GLU A 110 6.01 13.80 -8.64
C GLU A 110 4.67 13.11 -8.92
N LEU A 111 3.64 13.40 -8.11
CA LEU A 111 2.29 12.89 -8.30
C LEU A 111 1.37 14.03 -8.75
N GLU A 112 0.77 13.84 -9.91
CA GLU A 112 -0.31 14.70 -10.40
C GLU A 112 -1.66 14.05 -10.06
N PHE A 113 -2.64 14.88 -9.70
CA PHE A 113 -4.01 14.46 -9.47
C PHE A 113 -4.98 15.56 -9.84
N TYR A 114 -6.20 15.18 -10.21
CA TYR A 114 -7.28 16.11 -10.49
C TYR A 114 -8.18 16.26 -9.26
N LEU A 115 -8.46 17.51 -8.89
CA LEU A 115 -9.60 17.81 -8.01
C LEU A 115 -10.81 18.06 -8.90
N VAL A 116 -11.89 17.32 -8.64
CA VAL A 116 -13.14 17.46 -9.41
C VAL A 116 -14.28 17.87 -8.50
N LYS A 117 -15.20 18.67 -9.05
CA LYS A 117 -16.49 18.95 -8.43
C LYS A 117 -17.26 17.65 -8.26
N ARG A 118 -18.14 17.60 -7.24
CA ARG A 118 -19.05 16.47 -7.06
C ARG A 118 -19.88 16.29 -8.34
N ASN A 119 -19.70 15.16 -9.01
CA ASN A 119 -20.48 14.78 -10.18
C ASN A 119 -21.63 13.86 -9.76
N THR A 120 -22.87 14.36 -9.85
CA THR A 120 -24.08 13.58 -9.52
C THR A 120 -24.68 12.87 -10.74
N ASP A 121 -24.26 13.25 -11.95
CA ASP A 121 -24.71 12.65 -13.20
C ASP A 121 -23.49 12.15 -13.99
N PRO A 122 -23.23 10.84 -14.03
CA PRO A 122 -22.06 10.29 -14.69
C PRO A 122 -22.04 10.49 -16.21
N SER A 123 -23.16 10.93 -16.82
CA SER A 123 -23.21 11.28 -18.24
C SER A 123 -22.61 12.65 -18.57
N LEU A 124 -22.42 13.52 -17.57
CA LEU A 124 -21.85 14.85 -17.74
C LEU A 124 -20.31 14.83 -17.60
N PRO A 125 -19.58 15.70 -18.32
CA PRO A 125 -18.13 15.85 -18.14
C PRO A 125 -17.75 16.25 -16.71
N LEU A 126 -16.53 15.87 -16.30
CA LEU A 126 -15.97 16.32 -15.03
C LEU A 126 -15.60 17.80 -15.11
N GLU A 127 -15.97 18.55 -14.07
CA GLU A 127 -15.66 19.97 -13.92
C GLU A 127 -14.71 20.21 -12.75
N PRO A 128 -13.78 21.18 -12.83
CA PRO A 128 -12.98 21.61 -11.68
C PRO A 128 -13.87 22.18 -10.56
N PRO A 129 -13.56 21.97 -9.27
CA PRO A 129 -14.31 22.57 -8.18
C PRO A 129 -14.01 24.08 -8.08
N ILE A 130 -14.94 24.82 -7.48
CA ILE A 130 -14.66 26.20 -7.05
C ILE A 130 -13.74 26.10 -5.82
N GLY A 131 -12.49 26.56 -5.96
CA GLY A 131 -11.52 26.54 -4.87
C GLY A 131 -11.88 27.48 -3.72
N ARG A 132 -11.14 27.41 -2.61
CA ARG A 132 -11.31 28.34 -1.48
C ARG A 132 -11.17 29.82 -1.86
N SER A 133 -10.46 30.10 -2.94
CA SER A 133 -10.29 31.44 -3.52
C SER A 133 -11.53 31.97 -4.25
N GLY A 134 -12.57 31.14 -4.44
CA GLY A 134 -13.75 31.45 -5.23
C GLY A 134 -13.54 31.38 -6.74
N ARG A 135 -12.32 31.07 -7.20
CA ARG A 135 -12.00 30.88 -8.63
C ARG A 135 -12.06 29.41 -8.99
N GLN A 136 -12.60 29.14 -10.18
CA GLN A 136 -12.56 27.82 -10.80
C GLN A 136 -11.34 27.77 -11.72
N GLU A 137 -10.58 26.67 -11.68
CA GLU A 137 -9.57 26.41 -12.70
C GLU A 137 -10.26 26.20 -14.06
N THR A 138 -9.71 26.81 -15.11
CA THR A 138 -10.23 26.73 -16.49
C THR A 138 -9.48 25.70 -17.30
#